data_AF-A0A0B8Q5M9-F1
#
_entry.id   AF-A0A0B8Q5M9-F1
#
_cell.length_a   1.000
_cell.length_b   1.000
_cell.length_c   1.000
_cell.angle_alpha   90.00
_cell.angle_beta   90.00
_cell.angle_gamma   90.00
#
_symmetry.space_group_name_H-M   'P 1'
#
loop_
_entity.id
_entity.type
_entity.pdbx_description
1 polymer ?
#
loop_
_entity_poly.entity_id
_entity_poly.type
_entity_poly.pdbx_seq_one_letter_code
_entity_poly.pdbx_strand_id
1 'polypeptide(L)'
;MQFNHVESLNYQHATNLHTDSVVNKLECKSGDLNSYVAAKIRELFGDYRCFNDISSFEKEAAKGLTKEGLIRQGVRRYRKDDRFNINDRGRWILGWNNEEKIVTLQSQIHDLETKIEDARQTEDQAAKSNTLNNQSIVLIQGLARVKFSDIDLLGACKRADDLAKQINKLESGNDKLKSLSDTIELINEEKRSIDQLIVDLTIEREKQESEKSNLEDLITEIDNKAFVIIPNEAQSALSELYGLNTDTATLSQVLQKDETVKESILDSLNTISTSIGKVEGSIRQRLERFVNRFPEVEAEQGLKADLAELSHFLNYYERITHEDIVRFKKKFEHLLNDTLINHVTGLRNKLAWARQTIEGRLEETNEALSTVDYNNGRYLKIDFNTIANKDAAQCKLMLKRVTEDLADISDAGKTRRFNEIKAFIDRFNSSEPADKTFIQNALDIRKQISFYAKEIDLIILKSMVQFMVQTVSYQGAKKKSLLRRSWPPLFVII
;
A
#
# COMPACT_ATOMS: atom_id res chain seq x y z
N MET A 1 49.55 30.05 76.27
CA MET A 1 50.79 29.59 76.92
C MET A 1 51.83 30.70 76.77
N GLN A 2 52.02 31.47 77.83
CA GLN A 2 53.18 32.37 77.96
C GLN A 2 54.41 31.48 78.08
N PHE A 3 55.31 31.53 77.09
CA PHE A 3 56.64 30.97 77.27
C PHE A 3 57.43 31.99 78.09
N ASN A 4 57.41 31.73 79.41
CA ASN A 4 58.22 32.42 80.40
C ASN A 4 59.70 32.40 79.99
N HIS A 5 60.33 33.55 80.21
CA HIS A 5 61.76 33.77 80.36
C HIS A 5 62.66 32.56 80.09
N VAL A 6 63.26 32.54 78.89
CA VAL A 6 64.55 31.87 78.74
C VAL A 6 65.54 32.74 79.49
N GLU A 7 65.88 32.29 80.70
CA GLU A 7 66.98 32.82 81.49
C GLU A 7 68.20 33.01 80.60
N SER A 8 68.75 34.22 80.68
CA SER A 8 70.04 34.59 80.12
C SER A 8 71.13 33.71 80.75
N LEU A 9 71.35 32.53 80.16
CA LEU A 9 72.51 31.70 80.41
C LEU A 9 73.73 32.46 79.91
N ASN A 10 74.40 33.13 80.85
CA ASN A 10 75.75 33.63 80.74
C ASN A 10 76.68 32.45 80.40
N TYR A 11 76.84 32.15 79.12
CA TYR A 11 77.92 31.32 78.61
C TYR A 11 79.08 32.24 78.21
N GLN A 12 80.11 32.27 79.07
CA GLN A 12 81.41 32.82 78.70
C GLN A 12 82.07 31.89 77.67
N HIS A 13 81.89 32.19 76.39
CA HIS A 13 82.77 31.69 75.32
C HIS A 13 83.26 32.84 74.44
N ALA A 14 84.53 32.73 74.04
CA ALA A 14 85.42 33.71 73.42
C ALA A 14 84.77 34.92 72.73
N THR A 15 84.94 36.11 73.32
CA THR A 15 84.58 37.41 72.72
C THR A 15 85.46 37.80 71.52
N ASN A 16 86.56 37.06 71.26
CA ASN A 16 87.45 37.30 70.13
C ASN A 16 87.56 36.05 69.25
N LEU A 17 86.84 36.04 68.12
CA LEU A 17 87.03 35.03 67.06
C LEU A 17 88.35 35.31 66.33
N HIS A 18 89.12 34.26 66.05
CA HIS A 18 90.30 34.36 65.18
C HIS A 18 89.87 34.73 63.75
N THR A 19 90.67 35.50 63.02
CA THR A 19 90.37 35.94 61.64
C THR A 19 90.01 34.75 60.72
N ASP A 20 90.83 33.70 60.73
CA ASP A 20 90.61 32.45 59.99
C ASP A 20 89.57 31.47 60.60
N SER A 21 88.71 31.92 61.53
CA SER A 21 87.66 31.07 62.11
C SER A 21 86.67 30.60 61.05
N VAL A 22 86.17 29.37 61.17
CA VAL A 22 85.11 28.81 60.31
C VAL A 22 83.88 29.71 60.29
N VAL A 23 83.54 30.29 61.44
CA VAL A 23 82.34 31.13 61.62
C VAL A 23 82.41 32.38 60.73
N ASN A 24 83.59 32.95 60.52
CA ASN A 24 83.78 34.14 59.68
C ASN A 24 83.69 33.82 58.17
N LYS A 25 83.72 32.54 57.79
CA LYS A 25 83.63 32.07 56.40
C LYS A 25 82.22 31.63 56.02
N LEU A 26 81.25 31.73 56.93
CA LEU A 26 79.86 31.34 56.73
C LEU A 26 78.95 32.56 56.76
N GLU A 27 78.09 32.68 55.76
CA GLU A 27 77.05 33.70 55.71
C GLU A 27 75.69 33.08 56.03
N CYS A 28 75.01 33.62 57.05
CA CYS A 28 73.65 33.22 57.40
C CYS A 28 72.65 34.07 56.62
N LYS A 29 71.75 33.42 55.86
CA LYS A 29 70.67 34.12 55.14
C LYS A 29 69.76 34.87 56.12
N SER A 30 69.34 36.09 55.76
CA SER A 30 68.38 36.85 56.58
C SER A 30 67.05 36.08 56.74
N GLY A 31 66.57 35.97 57.98
CA GLY A 31 65.33 35.27 58.32
C GLY A 31 65.11 35.17 59.83
N ASP A 32 63.94 34.70 60.25
CA ASP A 32 63.47 34.73 61.65
C ASP A 32 64.38 33.97 62.63
N LEU A 33 65.06 32.92 62.16
CA LEU A 33 65.96 32.09 62.95
C LEU A 33 67.45 32.46 62.79
N ASN A 34 67.78 33.52 62.04
CA ASN A 34 69.17 33.88 61.75
C ASN A 34 69.99 34.07 63.02
N SER A 35 69.46 34.82 64.00
CA SER A 35 70.13 35.08 65.28
C SER A 35 70.42 33.79 66.06
N TYR A 36 69.46 32.85 66.07
CA TYR A 36 69.61 31.54 66.70
C TYR A 36 70.65 30.67 65.99
N VAL A 37 70.59 30.55 64.66
CA VAL A 37 71.52 29.75 63.87
C VAL A 37 72.94 30.31 63.96
N ALA A 38 73.10 31.64 63.84
CA ALA A 38 74.39 32.31 63.99
C ALA A 38 74.97 32.12 65.40
N ALA A 39 74.15 32.20 66.45
CA ALA A 39 74.57 31.91 67.81
C ALA A 39 74.99 30.45 67.98
N LYS A 40 74.23 29.50 67.42
CA LYS A 40 74.54 28.06 67.53
C LYS A 40 75.78 27.66 66.74
N ILE A 41 75.99 28.22 65.55
CA ILE A 41 77.22 28.02 64.76
C ILE A 41 78.42 28.56 65.55
N ARG A 42 78.30 29.73 66.17
CA ARG A 42 79.36 30.30 67.00
C ARG A 42 79.65 29.46 68.24
N GLU A 43 78.62 28.94 68.92
CA GLU A 43 78.78 28.05 70.07
C GLU A 43 79.51 26.75 69.70
N LEU A 44 79.11 26.11 68.60
CA LEU A 44 79.64 24.80 68.21
C LEU A 44 81.00 24.89 67.48
N PHE A 45 81.20 25.93 66.67
CA PHE A 45 82.32 26.04 65.74
C PHE A 45 83.20 27.28 65.94
N GLY A 46 82.93 28.13 66.94
CA GLY A 46 83.69 29.36 67.20
C GLY A 46 85.20 29.15 67.36
N ASP A 47 85.59 28.06 68.01
CA ASP A 47 86.99 27.72 68.27
C ASP A 47 87.71 27.05 67.07
N TYR A 48 87.02 26.73 65.98
CA TYR A 48 87.63 26.03 64.84
C TYR A 48 88.24 27.02 63.86
N ARG A 49 89.52 26.81 63.54
CA ARG A 49 90.27 27.59 62.55
C ARG A 49 90.47 26.82 61.24
N CYS A 50 90.31 27.49 60.11
CA CYS A 50 90.55 26.91 58.79
C CYS A 50 92.01 27.12 58.35
N PHE A 51 92.69 26.04 57.97
CA PHE A 51 94.08 26.07 57.51
C PHE A 51 94.17 25.62 56.04
N ASN A 52 95.01 26.29 55.27
CA ASN A 52 95.27 25.93 53.86
C ASN A 52 96.44 24.96 53.70
N ASP A 53 97.41 24.98 54.62
CA ASP A 53 98.59 24.10 54.62
C ASP A 53 98.64 23.22 55.87
N ILE A 54 99.16 22.00 55.71
CA ILE A 54 99.21 20.99 56.79
C ILE A 54 100.27 21.33 57.83
N SER A 55 101.37 21.97 57.43
CA SER A 55 102.48 22.31 58.33
C SER A 55 102.04 23.32 59.40
N SER A 56 101.22 24.30 59.02
CA SER A 56 100.62 25.27 59.93
C SER A 56 99.52 24.65 60.79
N PHE A 57 98.74 23.73 60.22
CA PHE A 57 97.67 23.01 60.92
C PHE A 57 98.21 22.19 62.11
N GLU A 58 99.31 21.46 61.93
CA GLU A 58 99.85 20.62 63.01
C GLU A 58 100.42 21.44 64.18
N LYS A 59 101.10 22.55 63.87
CA LYS A 59 101.78 23.41 64.85
C LYS A 59 100.82 24.30 65.65
N GLU A 60 99.83 24.88 64.99
CA GLU A 60 99.02 25.96 65.57
C GLU A 60 97.59 25.55 65.94
N ALA A 61 97.04 24.46 65.39
CA ALA A 61 95.62 24.15 65.57
C ALA A 61 95.35 23.46 66.92
N ALA A 62 94.63 24.12 67.82
CA ALA A 62 93.97 23.44 68.95
C ALA A 62 92.69 22.71 68.48
N LYS A 63 91.88 23.38 67.65
CA LYS A 63 90.77 22.81 66.86
C LYS A 63 90.82 23.44 65.47
N GLY A 64 90.68 22.65 64.41
CA GLY A 64 90.76 23.20 63.06
C GLY A 64 90.32 22.27 61.96
N LEU A 65 90.18 22.83 60.76
CA LEU A 65 89.86 22.11 59.52
C LEU A 65 90.85 22.46 58.40
N THR A 66 91.15 21.49 57.53
CA THR A 66 91.87 21.71 56.27
C THR A 66 90.92 21.61 55.06
N LYS A 67 91.35 22.14 53.91
CA LYS A 67 90.62 21.99 52.64
C LYS A 67 90.41 20.52 52.24
N GLU A 68 91.37 19.65 52.58
CA GLU A 68 91.33 18.21 52.32
C GLU A 68 90.44 17.43 53.32
N GLY A 69 89.69 18.12 54.19
CA GLY A 69 88.70 17.50 55.07
C GLY A 69 89.26 16.91 56.37
N LEU A 70 90.50 17.25 56.76
CA LEU A 70 91.07 16.84 58.04
C LEU A 70 90.52 17.72 59.16
N ILE A 71 89.90 17.12 60.17
CA ILE A 71 89.33 17.81 61.34
C ILE A 71 90.11 17.44 62.59
N ARG A 72 90.63 18.44 63.30
CA ARG A 72 91.27 18.27 64.61
C ARG A 72 90.34 18.75 65.72
N GLN A 73 90.09 17.90 66.71
CA GLN A 73 89.31 18.20 67.91
C GLN A 73 90.18 18.04 69.17
N GLY A 74 90.88 19.11 69.54
CA GLY A 74 91.80 19.10 70.69
C GLY A 74 93.18 18.51 70.34
N VAL A 75 93.96 18.20 71.37
CA VAL A 75 95.41 17.93 71.20
C VAL A 75 95.69 16.62 70.45
N ARG A 76 94.87 15.57 70.65
CA ARG A 76 95.17 14.19 70.18
C ARG A 76 94.12 13.55 69.26
N ARG A 77 93.03 14.24 68.91
CA ARG A 77 91.99 13.65 68.04
C ARG A 77 92.01 14.30 66.66
N TYR A 78 92.32 13.48 65.68
CA TYR A 78 92.21 13.80 64.26
C TYR A 78 91.15 12.89 63.65
N ARG A 79 90.28 13.46 62.82
CA ARG A 79 89.29 12.73 62.03
C ARG A 79 89.45 13.16 60.58
N LYS A 80 89.63 12.16 59.70
CA LYS A 80 89.50 12.33 58.26
C LYS A 80 88.40 11.39 57.80
N ASP A 81 87.37 11.94 57.18
CA ASP A 81 86.21 11.16 56.71
C ASP A 81 86.35 10.92 55.20
N ASP A 82 87.08 9.86 54.85
CA ASP A 82 87.39 9.50 53.46
C ASP A 82 86.30 8.61 52.81
N ARG A 83 85.12 8.49 53.45
CA ARG A 83 83.99 7.70 52.92
C ARG A 83 83.44 8.26 51.62
N PHE A 84 83.61 9.56 51.40
CA PHE A 84 83.18 10.25 50.18
C PHE A 84 84.33 11.07 49.65
N ASN A 85 84.41 11.17 48.32
CA ASN A 85 85.35 12.08 47.69
C ASN A 85 84.98 13.52 48.08
N ILE A 86 85.95 14.30 48.57
CA ILE A 86 85.70 15.67 49.01
C ILE A 86 85.23 16.58 47.87
N ASN A 87 85.57 16.22 46.63
CA ASN A 87 85.14 16.90 45.42
C ASN A 87 83.75 16.46 44.92
N ASP A 88 83.06 15.57 45.62
CA ASP A 88 81.69 15.17 45.29
C ASP A 88 80.71 16.32 45.61
N ARG A 89 80.41 17.13 44.59
CA ARG A 89 79.47 18.26 44.67
C ARG A 89 78.06 17.84 45.07
N GLY A 90 77.68 16.57 44.82
CA GLY A 90 76.39 16.03 45.27
C GLY A 90 76.25 15.99 46.80
N ARG A 91 77.38 15.98 47.54
CA ARG A 91 77.40 15.92 49.00
C ARG A 91 77.60 17.27 49.68
N TRP A 92 77.85 18.34 48.93
CA TRP A 92 77.95 19.68 49.50
C TRP A 92 76.56 20.13 49.99
N ILE A 93 76.51 20.71 51.19
CA ILE A 93 75.27 21.08 51.89
C ILE A 93 75.20 22.61 52.13
N LEU A 94 76.33 23.30 52.04
CA LEU A 94 76.41 24.75 52.25
C LEU A 94 76.03 25.50 50.97
N GLY A 95 75.13 26.48 51.10
CA GLY A 95 74.59 27.28 50.00
C GLY A 95 73.13 27.63 50.23
N TRP A 96 72.60 28.62 49.50
CA TRP A 96 71.18 29.01 49.59
C TRP A 96 70.31 28.39 48.48
N ASN A 97 70.94 27.72 47.52
CA ASN A 97 70.30 27.08 46.38
C ASN A 97 70.87 25.67 46.19
N ASN A 98 70.01 24.70 45.91
CA ASN A 98 70.36 23.30 45.69
C ASN A 98 70.36 22.92 44.19
N GLU A 99 70.11 23.86 43.28
CA GLU A 99 70.04 23.60 41.83
C GLU A 99 71.29 22.91 41.28
N GLU A 100 72.49 23.39 41.63
CA GLU A 100 73.74 22.75 41.16
C GLU A 100 73.88 21.30 41.64
N LYS A 101 73.40 21.01 42.85
CA LYS A 101 73.38 19.67 43.43
C LYS A 101 72.35 18.78 42.72
N ILE A 102 71.18 19.30 42.40
CA ILE A 102 70.15 18.58 41.64
C ILE A 102 70.70 18.22 40.25
N VAL A 103 71.30 19.18 39.54
CA VAL A 103 71.90 18.95 38.22
C VAL A 103 73.01 17.90 38.28
N THR A 104 73.89 17.98 39.29
CA THR A 104 74.96 16.99 39.46
C THR A 104 74.41 15.58 39.71
N LEU A 105 73.39 15.46 40.58
CA LEU A 105 72.76 14.16 40.86
C LEU A 105 72.01 13.61 39.65
N GLN A 106 71.33 14.46 38.87
CA GLN A 106 70.67 14.06 37.62
C GLN A 106 71.68 13.53 36.59
N SER A 107 72.84 14.21 36.44
CA SER A 107 73.94 13.73 35.60
C SER A 107 74.46 12.37 36.05
N GLN A 108 74.64 12.17 37.37
CA GLN A 108 75.09 10.90 37.93
C GLN A 108 74.05 9.78 37.71
N ILE A 109 72.75 10.09 37.84
CA ILE A 109 71.68 9.13 37.54
C ILE A 109 71.76 8.70 36.08
N HIS A 110 71.87 9.66 35.16
CA HIS A 110 71.98 9.37 33.73
C HIS A 110 73.21 8.52 33.39
N ASP A 111 74.37 8.83 33.98
CA ASP A 111 75.60 8.05 33.81
C ASP A 111 75.47 6.61 34.39
N LEU A 112 74.67 6.42 35.42
CA LEU A 112 74.41 5.10 35.98
C LEU A 112 73.39 4.32 35.14
N GLU A 113 72.35 4.98 34.63
CA GLU A 113 71.36 4.38 33.74
C GLU A 113 72.00 3.89 32.45
N THR A 114 72.89 4.68 31.84
CA THR A 114 73.67 4.27 30.66
C THR A 114 74.55 3.06 30.94
N LYS A 115 75.26 3.04 32.08
CA LYS A 115 76.06 1.87 32.49
C LYS A 115 75.22 0.63 32.73
N ILE A 116 74.02 0.77 33.29
CA ILE A 116 73.09 -0.35 33.48
C ILE A 116 72.64 -0.90 32.13
N GLU A 117 72.32 -0.02 31.18
CA GLU A 117 71.89 -0.44 29.86
C GLU A 117 73.01 -1.14 29.08
N ASP A 118 74.24 -0.59 29.12
CA ASP A 118 75.42 -1.24 28.54
C ASP A 118 75.67 -2.62 29.17
N ALA A 119 75.58 -2.73 30.50
CA ALA A 119 75.73 -4.00 31.20
C ALA A 119 74.67 -5.02 30.78
N ARG A 120 73.40 -4.61 30.65
CA ARG A 120 72.31 -5.48 30.17
C ARG A 120 72.56 -5.96 28.75
N GLN A 121 73.01 -5.08 27.86
CA GLN A 121 73.33 -5.48 26.48
C GLN A 121 74.48 -6.51 26.45
N THR A 122 75.51 -6.35 27.28
CA THR A 122 76.59 -7.34 27.37
C THR A 122 76.11 -8.67 27.95
N GLU A 123 75.21 -8.65 28.94
CA GLU A 123 74.61 -9.85 29.52
C GLU A 123 73.78 -10.61 28.48
N ASP A 124 72.91 -9.90 27.74
CA ASP A 124 72.10 -10.49 26.67
C ASP A 124 72.95 -11.12 25.57
N GLN A 125 74.04 -10.46 25.17
CA GLN A 125 74.99 -10.99 24.19
C GLN A 125 75.70 -12.24 24.71
N ALA A 126 76.15 -12.24 25.96
CA ALA A 126 76.76 -13.40 26.60
C ALA A 126 75.78 -14.57 26.73
N ALA A 127 74.52 -14.30 27.10
CA ALA A 127 73.47 -15.31 27.19
C ALA A 127 73.18 -15.95 25.83
N LYS A 128 73.05 -15.15 24.77
CA LYS A 128 72.88 -15.65 23.39
C LYS A 128 74.07 -16.49 22.92
N SER A 129 75.29 -16.06 23.22
CA SER A 129 76.50 -16.83 22.89
C SER A 129 76.53 -18.17 23.64
N ASN A 130 76.15 -18.16 24.92
CA ASN A 130 76.13 -19.36 25.74
C ASN A 130 75.06 -20.36 25.26
N THR A 131 73.87 -19.90 24.85
CA THR A 131 72.84 -20.79 24.29
C THR A 131 73.29 -21.44 22.99
N LEU A 132 73.92 -20.68 22.08
CA LEU A 132 74.49 -21.22 20.84
C LEU A 132 75.62 -22.21 21.10
N ASN A 133 76.50 -21.93 22.06
CA ASN A 133 77.56 -22.85 22.45
C ASN A 133 76.99 -24.15 23.05
N ASN A 134 75.98 -24.06 23.92
CA ASN A 134 75.33 -25.24 24.48
C ASN A 134 74.62 -26.07 23.41
N GLN A 135 73.93 -25.43 22.46
CA GLN A 135 73.35 -26.13 21.30
C GLN A 135 74.44 -26.83 20.47
N SER A 136 75.56 -26.14 20.21
CA SER A 136 76.69 -26.71 19.48
C SER A 136 77.30 -27.91 20.22
N ILE A 137 77.44 -27.84 21.54
CA ILE A 137 77.93 -28.96 22.35
C ILE A 137 76.98 -30.16 22.25
N VAL A 138 75.66 -29.95 22.36
CA VAL A 138 74.67 -31.03 22.21
C VAL A 138 74.74 -31.65 20.82
N LEU A 139 74.87 -30.85 19.76
CA LEU A 139 75.04 -31.33 18.39
C LEU A 139 76.33 -32.14 18.22
N ILE A 140 77.46 -31.65 18.75
CA ILE A 140 78.75 -32.36 18.72
C ILE A 140 78.67 -33.68 19.49
N GLN A 141 78.04 -33.70 20.66
CA GLN A 141 77.81 -34.94 21.42
C GLN A 141 76.90 -35.92 20.67
N GLY A 142 75.89 -35.41 19.95
CA GLY A 142 75.07 -36.19 19.04
C GLY A 142 75.90 -36.82 17.92
N LEU A 143 76.73 -36.01 17.25
CA LEU A 143 77.65 -36.48 16.19
C LEU A 143 78.67 -37.49 16.71
N ALA A 144 79.19 -37.33 17.93
CA ALA A 144 80.12 -38.27 18.54
C ALA A 144 79.49 -39.66 18.80
N ARG A 145 78.15 -39.75 18.91
CA ARG A 145 77.43 -41.02 19.04
C ARG A 145 77.17 -41.69 17.69
N VAL A 146 77.18 -40.94 16.59
CA VAL A 146 76.99 -41.48 15.24
C VAL A 146 78.22 -42.32 14.90
N LYS A 147 78.01 -43.61 14.65
CA LYS A 147 79.07 -44.51 14.18
C LYS A 147 79.14 -44.41 12.67
N PHE A 148 80.30 -44.73 12.09
CA PHE A 148 80.45 -44.75 10.62
C PHE A 148 79.41 -45.66 9.95
N SER A 149 79.01 -46.77 10.60
CA SER A 149 77.96 -47.67 10.12
C SER A 149 76.60 -47.02 9.88
N ASP A 150 76.31 -45.90 10.57
CA ASP A 150 75.02 -45.21 10.50
C ASP A 150 74.95 -44.27 9.29
N ILE A 151 76.11 -43.86 8.77
CA ILE A 151 76.25 -42.97 7.60
C ILE A 151 76.85 -43.68 6.37
N ASP A 152 77.30 -44.92 6.51
CA ASP A 152 77.85 -45.74 5.43
C ASP A 152 76.74 -46.25 4.50
N LEU A 153 76.27 -45.33 3.64
CA LEU A 153 75.25 -45.61 2.63
C LEU A 153 75.72 -46.67 1.64
N LEU A 154 77.01 -46.65 1.25
CA LEU A 154 77.55 -47.63 0.30
C LEU A 154 77.58 -49.04 0.92
N GLY A 155 77.98 -49.18 2.18
CA GLY A 155 77.94 -50.45 2.90
C GLY A 155 76.51 -50.93 3.18
N ALA A 156 75.58 -50.02 3.46
CA ALA A 156 74.16 -50.36 3.59
C ALA A 156 73.57 -50.84 2.25
N CYS A 157 73.83 -50.14 1.14
CA CYS A 157 73.41 -50.55 -0.20
C CYS A 157 73.99 -51.92 -0.58
N LYS A 158 75.29 -52.16 -0.34
CA LYS A 158 75.89 -53.47 -0.60
C LYS A 158 75.24 -54.59 0.23
N ARG A 159 74.99 -54.37 1.52
CA ARG A 159 74.29 -55.34 2.37
C ARG A 159 72.85 -55.58 1.90
N ALA A 160 72.15 -54.52 1.50
CA ALA A 160 70.80 -54.62 0.94
C ALA A 160 70.81 -55.40 -0.37
N ASP A 161 71.76 -55.14 -1.28
CA ASP A 161 71.92 -55.89 -2.52
C ASP A 161 72.27 -57.35 -2.27
N ASP A 162 73.16 -57.64 -1.32
CA ASP A 162 73.52 -59.01 -0.96
C ASP A 162 72.34 -59.75 -0.32
N LEU A 163 71.57 -59.10 0.56
CA LEU A 163 70.33 -59.63 1.12
C LEU A 163 69.27 -59.82 0.03
N ALA A 164 69.10 -58.88 -0.89
CA ALA A 164 68.17 -58.99 -2.02
C ALA A 164 68.57 -60.15 -2.94
N LYS A 165 69.87 -60.34 -3.21
CA LYS A 165 70.37 -61.52 -3.94
C LYS A 165 70.11 -62.81 -3.16
N GLN A 166 70.25 -62.82 -1.84
CA GLN A 166 69.93 -63.98 -1.01
C GLN A 166 68.43 -64.27 -1.00
N ILE A 167 67.58 -63.25 -0.86
CA ILE A 167 66.12 -63.34 -0.94
C ILE A 167 65.73 -63.88 -2.31
N ASN A 168 66.19 -63.27 -3.40
CA ASN A 168 65.93 -63.75 -4.76
C ASN A 168 66.41 -65.19 -4.95
N LYS A 169 67.54 -65.59 -4.36
CA LYS A 169 68.04 -66.97 -4.42
C LYS A 169 67.17 -67.95 -3.61
N LEU A 170 66.60 -67.51 -2.48
CA LEU A 170 65.67 -68.31 -1.67
C LEU A 170 64.27 -68.38 -2.29
N GLU A 171 63.80 -67.30 -2.91
CA GLU A 171 62.52 -67.21 -3.62
C GLU A 171 62.55 -67.99 -4.92
N SER A 172 63.62 -67.87 -5.73
CA SER A 172 63.81 -68.68 -6.94
C SER A 172 64.13 -70.15 -6.63
N GLY A 173 64.67 -70.44 -5.46
CA GLY A 173 64.88 -71.81 -4.97
C GLY A 173 63.64 -72.47 -4.39
N ASN A 174 62.54 -71.73 -4.23
CA ASN A 174 61.34 -72.21 -3.57
C ASN A 174 60.09 -71.86 -4.39
N ASP A 175 59.87 -72.62 -5.47
CA ASP A 175 58.69 -72.54 -6.35
C ASP A 175 57.36 -72.49 -5.58
N LYS A 176 57.32 -73.06 -4.36
CA LYS A 176 56.16 -73.01 -3.46
C LYS A 176 55.83 -71.58 -2.99
N LEU A 177 56.83 -70.74 -2.68
CA LEU A 177 56.58 -69.36 -2.24
C LEU A 177 56.00 -68.50 -3.36
N LYS A 178 56.49 -68.68 -4.59
CA LYS A 178 55.93 -68.01 -5.77
C LYS A 178 54.48 -68.40 -6.00
N SER A 179 54.18 -69.71 -5.96
CA SER A 179 52.81 -70.21 -6.09
C SER A 179 51.86 -69.69 -4.98
N LEU A 180 52.36 -69.53 -3.76
CA LEU A 180 51.58 -68.97 -2.64
C LEU A 180 51.34 -67.47 -2.81
N SER A 181 52.32 -66.71 -3.29
CA SER A 181 52.16 -65.28 -3.60
C SER A 181 51.13 -65.07 -4.69
N ASP A 182 51.21 -65.82 -5.79
CA ASP A 182 50.26 -65.77 -6.90
C ASP A 182 48.84 -66.13 -6.41
N THR A 183 48.73 -67.11 -5.50
CA THR A 183 47.44 -67.50 -4.89
C THR A 183 46.87 -66.38 -4.00
N ILE A 184 47.71 -65.69 -3.23
CA ILE A 184 47.28 -64.57 -2.36
C ILE A 184 46.80 -63.38 -3.20
N GLU A 185 47.51 -63.06 -4.30
CA GLU A 185 47.08 -62.01 -5.22
C GLU A 185 45.72 -62.34 -5.84
N LEU A 186 45.54 -63.57 -6.33
CA LEU A 186 44.28 -64.02 -6.92
C LEU A 186 43.11 -63.97 -5.91
N ILE A 187 43.33 -64.42 -4.66
CA ILE A 187 42.32 -64.34 -3.59
C ILE A 187 42.00 -62.87 -3.24
N ASN A 188 42.98 -61.97 -3.27
CA ASN A 188 42.75 -60.56 -2.99
C ASN A 188 41.97 -59.87 -4.12
N GLU A 189 42.21 -60.24 -5.37
CA GLU A 189 41.42 -59.77 -6.50
C GLU A 189 39.98 -60.28 -6.43
N GLU A 190 39.80 -61.57 -6.13
CA GLU A 190 38.47 -62.16 -5.89
C GLU A 190 37.76 -61.44 -4.75
N LYS A 191 38.43 -61.20 -3.62
CA LYS A 191 37.86 -60.46 -2.50
C LYS A 191 37.43 -59.05 -2.88
N ARG A 192 38.25 -58.30 -3.63
CA ARG A 192 37.88 -56.95 -4.10
C ARG A 192 36.65 -56.99 -5.00
N SER A 193 36.55 -57.98 -5.89
CA SER A 193 35.38 -58.16 -6.76
C SER A 193 34.11 -58.48 -5.95
N ILE A 194 34.24 -59.30 -4.91
CA ILE A 194 33.14 -59.64 -3.99
C ILE A 194 32.73 -58.41 -3.17
N ASP A 195 33.68 -57.65 -2.64
CA ASP A 195 33.41 -56.43 -1.87
C ASP A 195 32.66 -55.39 -2.73
N GLN A 196 33.04 -55.24 -4.01
CA GLN A 196 32.30 -54.40 -4.96
C GLN A 196 30.88 -54.92 -5.20
N LEU A 197 30.72 -56.22 -5.42
CA LEU A 197 29.41 -56.84 -5.62
C LEU A 197 28.51 -56.66 -4.38
N ILE A 198 29.06 -56.74 -3.17
CA ILE A 198 28.31 -56.49 -1.92
C ILE A 198 27.81 -55.05 -1.87
N VAL A 199 28.62 -54.07 -2.28
CA VAL A 199 28.20 -52.66 -2.34
C VAL A 199 27.06 -52.48 -3.33
N ASP A 200 27.20 -53.02 -4.54
CA ASP A 200 26.17 -52.91 -5.59
C ASP A 200 24.85 -53.59 -5.17
N LEU A 201 24.93 -54.78 -4.56
CA LEU A 201 23.75 -55.48 -4.03
C LEU A 201 23.12 -54.74 -2.85
N THR A 202 23.90 -54.03 -2.04
CA THR A 202 23.36 -53.24 -0.92
C THR A 202 22.56 -52.05 -1.44
N ILE A 203 23.07 -51.34 -2.46
CA ILE A 203 22.38 -50.24 -3.11
C ILE A 203 21.07 -50.72 -3.75
N GLU A 204 21.12 -51.85 -4.47
CA GLU A 204 19.93 -52.42 -5.11
C GLU A 204 18.88 -52.86 -4.07
N ARG A 205 19.32 -53.45 -2.95
CA ARG A 205 18.43 -53.80 -1.84
C ARG A 205 17.78 -52.57 -1.21
N GLU A 206 18.54 -51.50 -0.96
CA GLU A 206 17.99 -50.25 -0.41
C GLU A 206 16.95 -49.62 -1.34
N LYS A 207 17.21 -49.64 -2.64
CA LYS A 207 16.25 -49.19 -3.65
C LYS A 207 14.97 -50.03 -3.60
N GLN A 208 15.08 -51.36 -3.59
CA GLN A 208 13.93 -52.25 -3.51
C GLN A 208 13.13 -52.09 -2.20
N GLU A 209 13.80 -51.89 -1.06
CA GLU A 209 13.12 -51.66 0.22
C GLU A 209 12.37 -50.33 0.20
N SER A 210 12.94 -49.28 -0.41
CA SER A 210 12.25 -47.99 -0.56
C SER A 210 11.02 -48.11 -1.47
N GLU A 211 11.12 -48.85 -2.57
CA GLU A 211 9.98 -49.12 -3.46
C GLU A 211 8.89 -49.91 -2.73
N LYS A 212 9.28 -50.93 -1.96
CA LYS A 212 8.35 -51.73 -1.15
C LYS A 212 7.64 -50.88 -0.10
N SER A 213 8.35 -50.03 0.65
CA SER A 213 7.75 -49.12 1.64
C SER A 213 6.73 -48.18 0.99
N ASN A 214 7.05 -47.60 -0.18
CA ASN A 214 6.12 -46.74 -0.91
C ASN A 214 4.86 -47.49 -1.36
N LEU A 215 4.99 -48.75 -1.76
CA LEU A 215 3.86 -49.61 -2.12
C LEU A 215 3.00 -49.96 -0.90
N GLU A 216 3.62 -50.28 0.24
CA GLU A 216 2.91 -50.55 1.50
C GLU A 216 2.12 -49.32 1.96
N ASP A 217 2.73 -48.14 1.94
CA ASP A 217 2.04 -46.88 2.27
C ASP A 217 0.82 -46.66 1.37
N LEU A 218 0.96 -46.87 0.06
CA LEU A 218 -0.15 -46.72 -0.88
C LEU A 218 -1.28 -47.74 -0.64
N ILE A 219 -0.95 -48.99 -0.33
CA ILE A 219 -1.94 -50.01 0.02
C ILE A 219 -2.72 -49.56 1.27
N THR A 220 -2.02 -49.07 2.31
CA THR A 220 -2.72 -48.57 3.51
C THR A 220 -3.60 -47.37 3.21
N GLU A 221 -3.19 -46.48 2.30
CA GLU A 221 -4.02 -45.34 1.89
C GLU A 221 -5.29 -45.79 1.15
N ILE A 222 -5.19 -46.83 0.30
CA ILE A 222 -6.33 -47.43 -0.41
C ILE A 222 -7.26 -48.14 0.59
N ASP A 223 -6.72 -48.96 1.50
CA ASP A 223 -7.52 -49.70 2.49
C ASP A 223 -8.26 -48.77 3.47
N ASN A 224 -7.66 -47.63 3.79
CA ASN A 224 -8.28 -46.63 4.67
C ASN A 224 -9.36 -45.78 3.96
N LYS A 225 -9.43 -45.80 2.62
CA LYS A 225 -10.48 -45.10 1.87
C LYS A 225 -11.73 -45.98 1.85
N ALA A 226 -12.82 -45.49 2.44
CA ALA A 226 -14.10 -46.18 2.44
C ALA A 226 -14.59 -46.38 0.99
N PHE A 227 -14.87 -47.63 0.61
CA PHE A 227 -15.50 -47.95 -0.67
C PHE A 227 -16.90 -47.33 -0.72
N VAL A 228 -17.06 -46.35 -1.59
CA VAL A 228 -18.36 -45.73 -1.87
C VAL A 228 -19.09 -46.60 -2.90
N ILE A 229 -20.33 -46.99 -2.60
CA ILE A 229 -21.18 -47.66 -3.58
C ILE A 229 -21.66 -46.59 -4.57
N ILE A 230 -21.19 -46.71 -5.81
CA ILE A 230 -21.54 -45.80 -6.90
C ILE A 230 -22.72 -46.39 -7.68
N PRO A 231 -23.70 -45.59 -8.16
CA PRO A 231 -24.77 -46.07 -9.04
C PRO A 231 -24.24 -46.73 -10.33
N ASN A 232 -24.96 -47.73 -10.85
CA ASN A 232 -24.53 -48.54 -12.00
C ASN A 232 -24.24 -47.70 -13.26
N GLU A 233 -24.98 -46.62 -13.53
CA GLU A 233 -24.70 -45.77 -14.70
C GLU A 233 -23.35 -45.04 -14.57
N ALA A 234 -23.04 -44.53 -13.38
CA ALA A 234 -21.76 -43.87 -13.10
C ALA A 234 -20.60 -44.88 -13.08
N GLN A 235 -20.85 -46.11 -12.65
CA GLN A 235 -19.86 -47.18 -12.73
C GLN A 235 -19.51 -47.52 -14.19
N SER A 236 -20.50 -47.61 -15.09
CA SER A 236 -20.26 -47.85 -16.51
C SER A 236 -19.48 -46.70 -17.17
N ALA A 237 -19.85 -45.45 -16.90
CA ALA A 237 -19.16 -44.28 -17.45
C ALA A 237 -17.71 -44.16 -16.94
N LEU A 238 -17.48 -44.44 -15.65
CA LEU A 238 -16.13 -44.49 -15.09
C LEU A 238 -15.32 -45.63 -15.72
N SER A 239 -15.91 -46.81 -15.91
CA SER A 239 -15.21 -47.92 -16.55
C SER A 239 -14.74 -47.61 -17.97
N GLU A 240 -15.55 -46.86 -18.74
CA GLU A 240 -15.19 -46.40 -20.08
C GLU A 240 -14.07 -45.34 -20.05
N LEU A 241 -14.12 -44.39 -19.09
CA LEU A 241 -13.10 -43.36 -18.92
C LEU A 241 -11.74 -43.93 -18.48
N TYR A 242 -11.75 -44.91 -17.58
CA TYR A 242 -10.54 -45.59 -17.18
C TYR A 242 -9.95 -46.40 -18.32
N GLY A 243 -10.77 -47.16 -19.06
CA GLY A 243 -10.34 -47.90 -20.25
C GLY A 243 -9.14 -48.83 -20.00
N LEU A 244 -8.93 -49.24 -18.75
CA LEU A 244 -7.80 -50.02 -18.30
C LEU A 244 -8.21 -51.49 -18.20
N ASN A 245 -7.40 -52.36 -18.81
CA ASN A 245 -7.46 -53.78 -18.52
C ASN A 245 -6.82 -54.02 -17.15
N THR A 246 -7.65 -54.30 -16.15
CA THR A 246 -7.25 -54.54 -14.75
C THR A 246 -6.22 -55.67 -14.62
N ASP A 247 -6.20 -56.60 -15.56
CA ASP A 247 -5.35 -57.80 -15.51
C ASP A 247 -3.90 -57.55 -15.98
N THR A 248 -3.64 -56.43 -16.66
CA THR A 248 -2.31 -56.12 -17.23
C THR A 248 -1.74 -54.76 -16.79
N ALA A 249 -2.50 -53.97 -16.04
CA ALA A 249 -2.11 -52.62 -15.66
C ALA A 249 -1.12 -52.65 -14.48
N THR A 250 -0.04 -51.89 -14.60
CA THR A 250 0.88 -51.64 -13.47
C THR A 250 0.27 -50.57 -12.55
N LEU A 251 0.50 -50.65 -11.24
CA LEU A 251 -0.02 -49.70 -10.25
C LEU A 251 0.25 -48.23 -10.64
N SER A 252 1.45 -47.91 -11.14
CA SER A 252 1.80 -46.57 -11.60
C SER A 252 0.93 -46.09 -12.77
N GLN A 253 0.51 -46.99 -13.67
CA GLN A 253 -0.38 -46.67 -14.78
C GLN A 253 -1.81 -46.42 -14.27
N VAL A 254 -2.24 -47.16 -13.25
CA VAL A 254 -3.54 -46.96 -12.60
C VAL A 254 -3.58 -45.59 -11.90
N LEU A 255 -2.54 -45.23 -11.14
CA LEU A 255 -2.45 -43.93 -10.45
C LEU A 255 -2.41 -42.75 -11.43
N GLN A 256 -1.59 -42.83 -12.49
CA GLN A 256 -1.56 -41.79 -13.52
C GLN A 256 -2.92 -41.65 -14.20
N LYS A 257 -3.60 -42.76 -14.46
CA LYS A 257 -4.94 -42.73 -15.05
C LYS A 257 -5.98 -42.17 -14.09
N ASP A 258 -5.92 -42.48 -12.79
CA ASP A 258 -6.79 -41.90 -11.77
C ASP A 258 -6.68 -40.37 -11.73
N GLU A 259 -5.45 -39.84 -11.74
CA GLU A 259 -5.23 -38.39 -11.82
C GLU A 259 -5.84 -37.80 -13.10
N THR A 260 -5.57 -38.39 -14.26
CA THR A 260 -6.10 -37.86 -15.54
C THR A 260 -7.63 -37.95 -15.63
N VAL A 261 -8.24 -39.02 -15.12
CA VAL A 261 -9.70 -39.19 -15.14
C VAL A 261 -10.33 -38.18 -14.18
N LYS A 262 -9.75 -37.99 -12.99
CA LYS A 262 -10.20 -36.99 -12.01
C LYS A 262 -10.13 -35.57 -12.59
N GLU A 263 -9.02 -35.21 -13.23
CA GLU A 263 -8.88 -33.93 -13.91
C GLU A 263 -9.94 -33.76 -15.01
N SER A 264 -10.15 -34.79 -15.85
CA SER A 264 -11.15 -34.73 -16.93
C SER A 264 -12.60 -34.56 -16.42
N ILE A 265 -12.94 -35.18 -15.30
CA ILE A 265 -14.26 -35.05 -14.66
C ILE A 265 -14.43 -33.65 -14.07
N LEU A 266 -13.40 -33.15 -13.38
CA LEU A 266 -13.42 -31.79 -12.83
C LEU A 266 -13.52 -30.74 -13.94
N ASP A 267 -12.81 -30.92 -15.04
CA ASP A 267 -12.90 -30.04 -16.21
C ASP A 267 -14.28 -30.09 -16.87
N SER A 268 -14.86 -31.28 -17.00
CA SER A 268 -16.23 -31.44 -17.51
C SER A 268 -17.24 -30.75 -16.60
N LEU A 269 -17.12 -30.90 -15.29
CA LEU A 269 -17.97 -30.25 -14.29
C LEU A 269 -17.83 -28.72 -14.37
N ASN A 270 -16.59 -28.22 -14.46
CA ASN A 270 -16.31 -26.79 -14.64
C ASN A 270 -16.90 -26.25 -15.94
N THR A 271 -16.83 -27.01 -17.03
CA THR A 271 -17.40 -26.63 -18.33
C THR A 271 -18.92 -26.56 -18.27
N ILE A 272 -19.57 -27.53 -17.63
CA ILE A 272 -21.03 -27.52 -17.41
C ILE A 272 -21.42 -26.35 -16.49
N SER A 273 -20.73 -26.17 -15.36
CA SER A 273 -21.00 -25.08 -14.41
C SER A 273 -20.86 -23.70 -15.05
N THR A 274 -19.81 -23.48 -15.84
CA THR A 274 -19.64 -22.23 -16.60
C THR A 274 -20.72 -22.05 -17.67
N SER A 275 -21.19 -23.12 -18.31
CA SER A 275 -22.31 -23.05 -19.27
C SER A 275 -23.62 -22.65 -18.58
N ILE A 276 -23.89 -23.23 -17.40
CA ILE A 276 -25.06 -22.91 -16.57
C ILE A 276 -24.99 -21.43 -16.17
N GLY A 277 -23.86 -20.97 -15.64
CA GLY A 277 -23.68 -19.57 -15.26
C GLY A 277 -23.84 -18.58 -16.42
N LYS A 278 -23.43 -18.95 -17.65
CA LYS A 278 -23.66 -18.13 -18.86
C LYS A 278 -25.15 -18.03 -19.20
N VAL A 279 -25.87 -19.15 -19.16
CA VAL A 279 -27.32 -19.19 -19.44
C VAL A 279 -28.08 -18.39 -18.39
N GLU A 280 -27.77 -18.60 -17.11
CA GLU A 280 -28.34 -17.85 -15.98
C GLU A 280 -28.09 -16.34 -16.12
N GLY A 281 -26.86 -15.94 -16.44
CA GLY A 281 -26.51 -14.54 -16.67
C GLY A 281 -27.28 -13.92 -17.86
N SER A 282 -27.44 -14.66 -18.96
CA SER A 282 -28.23 -14.22 -20.11
C SER A 282 -29.71 -14.05 -19.77
N ILE A 283 -30.29 -14.97 -18.97
CA ILE A 283 -31.67 -14.86 -18.50
C ILE A 283 -31.82 -13.62 -17.61
N ARG A 284 -30.95 -13.45 -16.61
CA ARG A 284 -30.99 -12.29 -15.70
C ARG A 284 -30.91 -10.97 -16.46
N GLN A 285 -30.00 -10.86 -17.42
CA GLN A 285 -29.87 -9.65 -18.25
C GLN A 285 -31.16 -9.33 -19.03
N ARG A 286 -31.87 -10.36 -19.53
CA ARG A 286 -33.16 -10.16 -20.23
C ARG A 286 -34.26 -9.72 -19.27
N LEU A 287 -34.31 -10.29 -18.07
CA LEU A 287 -35.26 -9.89 -17.02
C LEU A 287 -35.02 -8.45 -16.57
N GLU A 288 -33.76 -8.07 -16.31
CA GLU A 288 -33.38 -6.70 -15.94
C GLU A 288 -33.76 -5.69 -17.03
N ARG A 289 -33.51 -6.01 -18.30
CA ARG A 289 -33.92 -5.15 -19.42
C ARG A 289 -35.44 -4.94 -19.47
N PHE A 290 -36.22 -5.96 -19.16
CA PHE A 290 -37.67 -5.87 -19.14
C PHE A 290 -38.17 -5.00 -17.99
N VAL A 291 -37.71 -5.25 -16.76
CA VAL A 291 -38.07 -4.47 -15.56
C VAL A 291 -37.69 -3.00 -15.73
N ASN A 292 -36.47 -2.72 -16.21
CA ASN A 292 -36.02 -1.35 -16.47
C ASN A 292 -36.84 -0.62 -17.55
N ARG A 293 -37.39 -1.35 -18.53
CA ARG A 293 -38.21 -0.75 -19.59
C ARG A 293 -39.64 -0.48 -19.12
N PHE A 294 -40.15 -1.27 -18.18
CA PHE A 294 -41.52 -1.21 -17.67
C PHE A 294 -41.54 -1.23 -16.13
N PRO A 295 -41.11 -0.15 -15.47
CA PRO A 295 -41.00 -0.10 -14.00
C PRO A 295 -42.37 -0.24 -13.29
N GLU A 296 -43.46 0.05 -13.97
CA GLU A 296 -44.83 -0.12 -13.47
C GLU A 296 -45.18 -1.59 -13.18
N VAL A 297 -44.57 -2.53 -13.93
CA VAL A 297 -44.80 -3.97 -13.75
C VAL A 297 -44.18 -4.48 -12.45
N GLU A 298 -43.04 -3.94 -12.05
CA GLU A 298 -42.42 -4.24 -10.75
C GLU A 298 -43.29 -3.74 -9.60
N ALA A 299 -43.86 -2.53 -9.73
CA ALA A 299 -44.70 -1.92 -8.70
C ALA A 299 -46.07 -2.62 -8.56
N GLU A 300 -46.68 -3.06 -9.65
CA GLU A 300 -48.04 -3.64 -9.64
C GLU A 300 -48.06 -5.15 -9.39
N GLN A 301 -47.04 -5.88 -9.86
CA GLN A 301 -47.03 -7.35 -9.80
C GLN A 301 -45.86 -7.90 -8.96
N GLY A 302 -44.96 -7.04 -8.46
CA GLY A 302 -43.87 -7.44 -7.58
C GLY A 302 -42.75 -8.25 -8.23
N LEU A 303 -42.64 -8.26 -9.56
CA LEU A 303 -41.62 -9.04 -10.28
C LEU A 303 -40.25 -8.36 -10.19
N LYS A 304 -39.29 -9.05 -9.59
CA LYS A 304 -37.88 -8.66 -9.53
C LYS A 304 -37.08 -9.44 -10.55
N ALA A 305 -35.97 -8.85 -11.01
CA ALA A 305 -35.10 -9.48 -12.00
C ALA A 305 -34.22 -10.60 -11.39
N ASP A 306 -34.84 -11.65 -10.86
CA ASP A 306 -34.19 -12.83 -10.31
C ASP A 306 -34.64 -14.12 -11.04
N LEU A 307 -33.75 -15.11 -11.07
CA LEU A 307 -33.99 -16.41 -11.69
C LEU A 307 -35.05 -17.23 -10.95
N ALA A 308 -35.16 -17.07 -9.64
CA ALA A 308 -36.19 -17.72 -8.83
C ALA A 308 -37.60 -17.29 -9.25
N GLU A 309 -37.75 -16.09 -9.82
CA GLU A 309 -39.03 -15.53 -10.26
C GLU A 309 -39.31 -15.76 -11.75
N LEU A 310 -38.47 -16.51 -12.47
CA LEU A 310 -38.63 -16.78 -13.90
C LEU A 310 -40.01 -17.36 -14.25
N SER A 311 -40.53 -18.26 -13.40
CA SER A 311 -41.88 -18.84 -13.55
C SER A 311 -42.97 -17.76 -13.50
N HIS A 312 -42.82 -16.73 -12.66
CA HIS A 312 -43.75 -15.62 -12.57
C HIS A 312 -43.73 -14.74 -13.83
N PHE A 313 -42.55 -14.49 -14.42
CA PHE A 313 -42.45 -13.79 -15.71
C PHE A 313 -43.13 -14.56 -16.86
N LEU A 314 -42.95 -15.88 -16.90
CA LEU A 314 -43.57 -16.72 -17.94
C LEU A 314 -45.10 -16.75 -17.81
N ASN A 315 -45.62 -16.88 -16.59
CA ASN A 315 -47.07 -16.78 -16.34
C ASN A 315 -47.62 -15.39 -16.71
N TYR A 316 -46.88 -14.32 -16.42
CA TYR A 316 -47.26 -12.97 -16.80
C TYR A 316 -47.26 -12.78 -18.33
N TYR A 317 -46.30 -13.38 -19.03
CA TYR A 317 -46.27 -13.41 -20.50
C TYR A 317 -47.49 -14.12 -21.06
N GLU A 318 -47.85 -15.30 -20.55
CA GLU A 318 -49.06 -16.01 -21.00
C GLU A 318 -50.32 -15.18 -20.77
N ARG A 319 -50.45 -14.54 -19.60
CA ARG A 319 -51.59 -13.66 -19.28
C ARG A 319 -51.70 -12.47 -20.24
N ILE A 320 -50.58 -11.81 -20.54
CA ILE A 320 -50.55 -10.72 -21.52
C ILE A 320 -51.01 -11.21 -22.88
N THR A 321 -50.45 -12.33 -23.33
CA THR A 321 -50.62 -12.82 -24.69
C THR A 321 -52.04 -13.32 -24.95
N HIS A 322 -52.63 -14.02 -23.98
CA HIS A 322 -53.92 -14.67 -24.15
C HIS A 322 -55.11 -13.85 -23.64
N GLU A 323 -54.97 -13.10 -22.54
CA GLU A 323 -56.10 -12.45 -21.89
C GLU A 323 -56.09 -10.94 -22.10
N ASP A 324 -54.99 -10.29 -21.71
CA ASP A 324 -54.98 -8.84 -21.61
C ASP A 324 -54.97 -8.18 -22.99
N ILE A 325 -54.18 -8.67 -23.97
CA ILE A 325 -54.17 -8.09 -25.32
C ILE A 325 -55.55 -8.17 -25.98
N VAL A 326 -56.24 -9.31 -25.84
CA VAL A 326 -57.58 -9.50 -26.44
C VAL A 326 -58.59 -8.58 -25.76
N ARG A 327 -58.53 -8.46 -24.43
CA ARG A 327 -59.39 -7.57 -23.65
C ARG A 327 -59.13 -6.09 -23.97
N PHE A 328 -57.87 -5.66 -24.04
CA PHE A 328 -57.50 -4.30 -24.38
C PHE A 328 -57.86 -3.95 -25.82
N LYS A 329 -57.69 -4.87 -26.78
CA LYS A 329 -58.14 -4.69 -28.15
C LYS A 329 -59.65 -4.47 -28.21
N LYS A 330 -60.45 -5.32 -27.55
CA LYS A 330 -61.91 -5.15 -27.48
C LYS A 330 -62.33 -3.85 -26.79
N LYS A 331 -61.67 -3.49 -25.67
CA LYS A 331 -61.93 -2.24 -24.95
C LYS A 331 -61.60 -1.02 -25.82
N PHE A 332 -60.51 -1.08 -26.55
CA PHE A 332 -60.11 -0.04 -27.50
C PHE A 332 -61.10 0.07 -28.66
N GLU A 333 -61.52 -1.06 -29.26
CA GLU A 333 -62.53 -1.07 -30.32
C GLU A 333 -63.87 -0.50 -29.82
N HIS A 334 -64.29 -0.80 -28.59
CA HIS A 334 -65.49 -0.23 -27.99
C HIS A 334 -65.37 1.28 -27.75
N LEU A 335 -64.24 1.75 -27.19
CA LEU A 335 -64.00 3.19 -26.98
C LEU A 335 -63.97 3.95 -28.31
N LEU A 336 -63.35 3.37 -29.34
CA LEU A 336 -63.25 3.95 -30.67
C LEU A 336 -64.62 4.03 -31.35
N ASN A 337 -65.38 2.93 -31.34
CA ASN A 337 -66.60 2.80 -32.12
C ASN A 337 -67.83 3.41 -31.43
N ASP A 338 -67.96 3.25 -30.11
CA ASP A 338 -69.18 3.65 -29.42
C ASP A 338 -69.00 4.99 -28.73
N THR A 339 -67.94 5.16 -27.93
CA THR A 339 -67.82 6.34 -27.07
C THR A 339 -67.44 7.58 -27.87
N LEU A 340 -66.39 7.50 -28.69
CA LEU A 340 -65.90 8.66 -29.45
C LEU A 340 -66.87 9.14 -30.52
N ILE A 341 -67.51 8.23 -31.26
CA ILE A 341 -68.52 8.60 -32.26
C ILE A 341 -69.73 9.26 -31.61
N ASN A 342 -70.19 8.77 -30.45
CA ASN A 342 -71.26 9.41 -29.70
C ASN A 342 -70.87 10.82 -29.24
N HIS A 343 -69.63 11.03 -28.77
CA HIS A 343 -69.15 12.36 -28.38
C HIS A 343 -69.01 13.32 -29.57
N VAL A 344 -68.45 12.87 -30.70
CA VAL A 344 -68.29 13.69 -31.93
C VAL A 344 -69.65 14.05 -32.52
N THR A 345 -70.57 13.08 -32.58
CA THR A 345 -71.96 13.30 -33.02
C THR A 345 -72.69 14.24 -32.07
N GLY A 346 -72.48 14.09 -30.76
CA GLY A 346 -73.00 14.99 -29.73
C GLY A 346 -72.50 16.44 -29.90
N LEU A 347 -71.21 16.63 -30.19
CA LEU A 347 -70.64 17.96 -30.47
C LEU A 347 -71.27 18.58 -31.72
N ARG A 348 -71.42 17.80 -32.80
CA ARG A 348 -72.09 18.25 -34.03
C ARG A 348 -73.53 18.69 -33.76
N ASN A 349 -74.28 17.91 -32.99
CA ASN A 349 -75.67 18.21 -32.63
C ASN A 349 -75.75 19.46 -31.75
N LYS A 350 -74.85 19.64 -30.78
CA LYS A 350 -74.80 20.86 -29.95
C LYS A 350 -74.53 22.12 -30.77
N LEU A 351 -73.65 22.04 -31.76
CA LEU A 351 -73.39 23.17 -32.68
C LEU A 351 -74.61 23.49 -33.54
N ALA A 352 -75.34 22.47 -34.03
CA ALA A 352 -76.59 22.68 -34.76
C ALA A 352 -77.68 23.29 -33.86
N TRP A 353 -77.82 22.79 -32.64
CA TRP A 353 -78.81 23.27 -31.68
C TRP A 353 -78.55 24.71 -31.21
N ALA A 354 -77.29 25.06 -30.94
CA ALA A 354 -76.95 26.41 -30.54
C ALA A 354 -77.18 27.42 -31.68
N ARG A 355 -77.08 27.00 -32.95
CA ARG A 355 -77.53 27.80 -34.10
C ARG A 355 -79.05 27.98 -34.09
N GLN A 356 -79.81 26.89 -33.96
CA GLN A 356 -81.26 26.94 -33.92
C GLN A 356 -81.79 27.77 -32.74
N THR A 357 -81.08 27.77 -31.61
CA THR A 357 -81.43 28.59 -30.44
C THR A 357 -81.26 30.08 -30.72
N ILE A 358 -80.21 30.47 -31.45
CA ILE A 358 -80.03 31.86 -31.89
C ILE A 358 -81.16 32.25 -32.85
N GLU A 359 -81.52 31.37 -33.78
CA GLU A 359 -82.62 31.58 -34.73
C GLU A 359 -83.97 31.72 -33.99
N GLY A 360 -84.27 30.83 -33.04
CA GLY A 360 -85.50 30.88 -32.24
C GLY A 360 -85.59 32.11 -31.32
N ARG A 361 -84.50 32.47 -30.63
CA ARG A 361 -84.46 33.71 -29.84
C ARG A 361 -84.63 34.96 -30.69
N LEU A 362 -84.12 34.93 -31.93
CA LEU A 362 -84.32 36.03 -32.86
C LEU A 362 -85.78 36.13 -33.29
N GLU A 363 -86.46 35.00 -33.51
CA GLU A 363 -87.91 34.96 -33.77
C GLU A 363 -88.70 35.53 -32.59
N GLU A 364 -88.44 35.09 -31.36
CA GLU A 364 -89.06 35.65 -30.14
C GLU A 364 -88.82 37.17 -30.01
N THR A 365 -87.58 37.61 -30.28
CA THR A 365 -87.23 39.04 -30.24
C THR A 365 -87.97 39.82 -31.34
N ASN A 366 -88.10 39.25 -32.53
CA ASN A 366 -88.84 39.86 -33.64
C ASN A 366 -90.34 39.92 -33.38
N GLU A 367 -90.90 38.92 -32.72
CA GLU A 367 -92.30 38.92 -32.28
C GLU A 367 -92.53 40.07 -31.29
N ALA A 368 -91.65 40.24 -30.30
CA ALA A 368 -91.70 41.38 -29.38
C ALA A 368 -91.53 42.74 -30.10
N LEU A 369 -90.60 42.83 -31.06
CA LEU A 369 -90.37 44.05 -31.85
C LEU A 369 -91.54 44.38 -32.79
N SER A 370 -92.33 43.39 -33.22
CA SER A 370 -93.53 43.62 -34.04
C SER A 370 -94.67 44.28 -33.27
N THR A 371 -94.65 44.22 -31.93
CA THR A 371 -95.68 44.79 -31.05
C THR A 371 -95.42 46.27 -30.73
N VAL A 372 -94.20 46.77 -30.98
CA VAL A 372 -93.80 48.14 -30.67
C VAL A 372 -93.77 48.97 -31.94
N ASP A 373 -94.63 50.00 -32.02
CA ASP A 373 -94.61 50.96 -33.11
C ASP A 373 -93.30 51.78 -33.10
N TYR A 374 -92.44 51.55 -34.09
CA TYR A 374 -91.16 52.25 -34.23
C TYR A 374 -91.36 53.65 -34.86
N ASN A 375 -92.26 53.74 -35.87
CA ASN A 375 -92.74 54.97 -36.51
C ASN A 375 -94.15 54.69 -37.10
N ASN A 376 -94.98 55.72 -37.37
CA ASN A 376 -96.36 55.59 -37.85
C ASN A 376 -96.55 54.43 -38.88
N GLY A 377 -97.12 53.30 -38.43
CA GLY A 377 -97.45 52.14 -39.26
C GLY A 377 -96.28 51.21 -39.64
N ARG A 378 -95.14 51.25 -38.93
CA ARG A 378 -93.94 50.45 -39.24
C ARG A 378 -93.34 49.77 -38.01
N TYR A 379 -92.90 48.52 -38.17
CA TYR A 379 -92.20 47.76 -37.14
C TYR A 379 -90.80 47.32 -37.60
N LEU A 380 -89.94 47.01 -36.62
CA LEU A 380 -88.55 46.60 -36.85
C LEU A 380 -88.45 45.07 -36.85
N LYS A 381 -87.75 44.49 -37.83
CA LYS A 381 -87.38 43.06 -37.83
C LYS A 381 -85.87 42.91 -37.92
N ILE A 382 -85.29 42.17 -36.99
CA ILE A 382 -83.88 41.76 -37.02
C ILE A 382 -83.79 40.45 -37.79
N ASP A 383 -82.91 40.39 -38.77
CA ASP A 383 -82.69 39.24 -39.63
C ASP A 383 -81.17 39.06 -39.78
N PHE A 384 -80.71 37.90 -40.26
CA PHE A 384 -79.29 37.58 -40.22
C PHE A 384 -78.76 36.99 -41.53
N ASN A 385 -77.50 37.30 -41.82
CA ASN A 385 -76.74 36.67 -42.90
C ASN A 385 -75.72 35.70 -42.33
N THR A 386 -75.52 34.57 -43.03
CA THR A 386 -74.43 33.65 -42.71
C THR A 386 -73.11 34.21 -43.26
N ILE A 387 -72.11 34.38 -42.40
CA ILE A 387 -70.75 34.76 -42.81
C ILE A 387 -69.97 33.50 -43.20
N ALA A 388 -69.24 33.56 -44.32
CA ALA A 388 -68.31 32.51 -44.72
C ALA A 388 -67.08 32.48 -43.79
N ASN A 389 -67.14 31.69 -42.72
CA ASN A 389 -66.01 31.44 -41.83
C ASN A 389 -65.28 30.14 -42.24
N LYS A 390 -64.02 30.27 -42.69
CA LYS A 390 -63.21 29.15 -43.18
C LYS A 390 -62.93 28.11 -42.09
N ASP A 391 -62.66 28.54 -40.85
CA ASP A 391 -62.35 27.66 -39.72
C ASP A 391 -63.58 26.83 -39.32
N ALA A 392 -64.75 27.47 -39.29
CA ALA A 392 -66.02 26.80 -39.02
C ALA A 392 -66.40 25.78 -40.12
N ALA A 393 -66.16 26.12 -41.39
CA ALA A 393 -66.38 25.21 -42.51
C ALA A 393 -65.43 24.00 -42.45
N GLN A 394 -64.16 24.24 -42.14
CA GLN A 394 -63.17 23.18 -41.97
C GLN A 394 -63.51 22.26 -40.79
N CYS A 395 -63.93 22.82 -39.65
CA CYS A 395 -64.36 22.03 -38.48
C CYS A 395 -65.60 21.17 -38.79
N LYS A 396 -66.61 21.73 -39.47
CA LYS A 396 -67.78 20.96 -39.94
C LYS A 396 -67.37 19.82 -40.87
N LEU A 397 -66.40 20.06 -41.75
CA LEU A 397 -65.89 19.04 -42.68
C LEU A 397 -65.08 17.95 -41.96
N MET A 398 -64.30 18.30 -40.93
CA MET A 398 -63.61 17.33 -40.06
C MET A 398 -64.60 16.47 -39.27
N LEU A 399 -65.61 17.09 -38.64
CA LEU A 399 -66.68 16.37 -37.94
C LEU A 399 -67.47 15.46 -38.88
N LYS A 400 -67.66 15.90 -40.14
CA LYS A 400 -68.33 15.12 -41.18
C LYS A 400 -67.50 13.90 -41.59
N ARG A 401 -66.20 14.05 -41.86
CA ARG A 401 -65.30 12.93 -42.19
C ARG A 401 -65.28 11.85 -41.09
N VAL A 402 -65.16 12.27 -39.84
CA VAL A 402 -65.17 11.36 -38.68
C VAL A 402 -66.51 10.62 -38.52
N THR A 403 -67.62 11.17 -39.03
CA THR A 403 -68.97 10.58 -38.89
C THR A 403 -69.50 9.88 -40.15
N GLU A 404 -68.99 10.17 -41.35
CA GLU A 404 -69.45 9.55 -42.60
C GLU A 404 -68.76 8.20 -42.86
N ASP A 405 -67.53 8.01 -42.40
CA ASP A 405 -66.76 6.80 -42.67
C ASP A 405 -67.24 5.56 -41.90
N LEU A 406 -68.39 5.61 -41.19
CA LEU A 406 -68.95 4.58 -40.31
C LEU A 406 -69.34 3.25 -41.00
N ALA A 407 -69.46 3.20 -42.33
CA ALA A 407 -69.89 2.01 -43.06
C ALA A 407 -68.78 0.98 -43.37
N ASP A 408 -67.49 1.39 -43.42
CA ASP A 408 -66.37 0.49 -43.74
C ASP A 408 -65.80 -0.26 -42.51
N ILE A 409 -66.22 -1.51 -42.33
CA ILE A 409 -65.85 -2.37 -41.18
C ILE A 409 -64.48 -3.07 -41.38
N SER A 410 -63.78 -2.83 -42.50
CA SER A 410 -62.46 -3.43 -42.76
C SER A 410 -61.38 -2.92 -41.78
N ASP A 411 -60.33 -3.71 -41.54
CA ASP A 411 -59.20 -3.28 -40.69
C ASP A 411 -58.47 -2.06 -41.26
N ALA A 412 -58.46 -1.90 -42.59
CA ALA A 412 -57.96 -0.70 -43.25
C ALA A 412 -58.84 0.52 -42.94
N GLY A 413 -60.17 0.35 -43.00
CA GLY A 413 -61.16 1.37 -42.60
C GLY A 413 -61.01 1.77 -41.13
N LYS A 414 -60.89 0.81 -40.22
CA LYS A 414 -60.67 1.06 -38.77
C LYS A 414 -59.38 1.84 -38.52
N THR A 415 -58.28 1.49 -39.20
CA THR A 415 -56.99 2.18 -39.04
C THR A 415 -57.05 3.61 -39.56
N ARG A 416 -57.72 3.83 -40.69
CA ARG A 416 -57.94 5.17 -41.24
C ARG A 416 -58.79 6.03 -40.31
N ARG A 417 -59.91 5.49 -39.80
CA ARG A 417 -60.76 6.16 -38.80
C ARG A 417 -59.98 6.52 -37.55
N PHE A 418 -59.16 5.61 -37.03
CA PHE A 418 -58.31 5.89 -35.88
C PHE A 418 -57.37 7.07 -36.14
N ASN A 419 -56.72 7.11 -37.30
CA ASN A 419 -55.83 8.22 -37.66
C ASN A 419 -56.58 9.55 -37.80
N GLU A 420 -57.80 9.54 -38.36
CA GLU A 420 -58.63 10.75 -38.50
C GLU A 420 -59.16 11.25 -37.14
N ILE A 421 -59.60 10.33 -36.27
CA ILE A 421 -60.01 10.64 -34.89
C ILE A 421 -58.81 11.13 -34.07
N LYS A 422 -57.65 10.49 -34.21
CA LYS A 422 -56.42 10.88 -33.53
C LYS A 422 -55.97 12.27 -33.99
N ALA A 423 -55.96 12.54 -35.29
CA ALA A 423 -55.66 13.88 -35.81
C ALA A 423 -56.65 14.94 -35.32
N PHE A 424 -57.94 14.59 -35.17
CA PHE A 424 -58.93 15.48 -34.58
C PHE A 424 -58.65 15.74 -33.09
N ILE A 425 -58.43 14.70 -32.28
CA ILE A 425 -58.16 14.82 -30.84
C ILE A 425 -56.84 15.55 -30.59
N ASP A 426 -55.78 15.19 -31.31
CA ASP A 426 -54.46 15.82 -31.18
C ASP A 426 -54.55 17.31 -31.48
N ARG A 427 -55.33 17.71 -32.49
CA ARG A 427 -55.56 19.13 -32.81
C ARG A 427 -56.40 19.85 -31.76
N PHE A 428 -57.38 19.17 -31.16
CA PHE A 428 -58.23 19.74 -30.09
C PHE A 428 -57.53 19.84 -28.73
N ASN A 429 -56.58 18.93 -28.45
CA ASN A 429 -55.74 18.93 -27.24
C ASN A 429 -54.39 19.63 -27.44
N SER A 430 -54.10 20.09 -28.66
CA SER A 430 -52.88 20.82 -28.99
C SER A 430 -52.78 22.09 -28.16
N SER A 431 -51.58 22.34 -27.62
CA SER A 431 -51.29 23.57 -26.89
C SER A 431 -50.90 24.73 -27.80
N GLU A 432 -50.81 24.49 -29.12
CA GLU A 432 -50.40 25.50 -30.09
C GLU A 432 -51.40 26.66 -30.20
N PRO A 433 -50.93 27.91 -30.33
CA PRO A 433 -51.80 29.09 -30.42
C PRO A 433 -52.66 29.10 -31.69
N ALA A 434 -52.18 28.55 -32.79
CA ALA A 434 -52.92 28.43 -34.05
C ALA A 434 -54.14 27.49 -33.90
N ASP A 435 -53.98 26.35 -33.23
CA ASP A 435 -55.08 25.42 -33.00
C ASP A 435 -56.09 25.94 -31.97
N LYS A 436 -55.62 26.62 -30.91
CA LYS A 436 -56.52 27.28 -29.95
C LYS A 436 -57.39 28.35 -30.58
N THR A 437 -56.80 29.20 -31.44
CA THR A 437 -57.56 30.23 -32.18
C THR A 437 -58.52 29.61 -33.19
N PHE A 438 -58.11 28.54 -33.88
CA PHE A 438 -58.97 27.75 -34.75
C PHE A 438 -60.19 27.18 -34.00
N ILE A 439 -59.99 26.53 -32.85
CA ILE A 439 -61.07 25.95 -32.04
C ILE A 439 -62.05 27.04 -31.58
N GLN A 440 -61.54 28.17 -31.08
CA GLN A 440 -62.38 29.29 -30.65
C GLN A 440 -63.19 29.90 -31.80
N ASN A 441 -62.59 30.05 -32.99
CA ASN A 441 -63.29 30.60 -34.16
C ASN A 441 -64.29 29.61 -34.76
N ALA A 442 -63.98 28.31 -34.72
CA ALA A 442 -64.80 27.26 -35.29
C ALA A 442 -66.02 26.91 -34.42
N LEU A 443 -65.88 26.95 -33.09
CA LEU A 443 -66.95 26.62 -32.15
C LEU A 443 -67.86 27.81 -31.79
N ASP A 444 -67.39 29.06 -31.91
CA ASP A 444 -68.23 30.23 -31.63
C ASP A 444 -69.16 30.55 -32.81
N ILE A 445 -70.45 30.23 -32.63
CA ILE A 445 -71.49 30.43 -33.66
C ILE A 445 -71.73 31.92 -33.92
N ARG A 446 -71.46 32.81 -32.96
CA ARG A 446 -71.63 34.26 -33.11
C ARG A 446 -70.69 34.82 -34.18
N LYS A 447 -69.53 34.20 -34.39
CA LYS A 447 -68.59 34.58 -35.46
C LYS A 447 -69.00 34.07 -36.84
N GLN A 448 -70.10 33.31 -36.94
CA GLN A 448 -70.62 32.73 -38.19
C GLN A 448 -71.88 33.45 -38.68
N ILE A 449 -72.44 34.36 -37.89
CA ILE A 449 -73.72 35.01 -38.14
C ILE A 449 -73.54 36.53 -38.00
N SER A 450 -74.09 37.31 -38.94
CA SER A 450 -74.15 38.77 -38.87
C SER A 450 -75.60 39.22 -38.83
N PHE A 451 -75.98 39.97 -37.81
CA PHE A 451 -77.33 40.53 -37.67
C PHE A 451 -77.45 41.87 -38.40
N TYR A 452 -78.60 42.10 -39.00
CA TYR A 452 -79.01 43.40 -39.54
C TYR A 452 -80.48 43.64 -39.24
N ALA A 453 -80.90 44.90 -39.21
CA ALA A 453 -82.31 45.26 -39.04
C ALA A 453 -82.94 45.62 -40.40
N LYS A 454 -84.20 45.26 -40.60
CA LYS A 454 -85.03 45.66 -41.73
C LYS A 454 -86.32 46.27 -41.18
N GLU A 455 -86.74 47.41 -41.72
CA GLU A 455 -88.05 47.98 -41.40
C GLU A 455 -89.12 47.35 -42.31
N ILE A 456 -90.26 46.98 -41.73
CA ILE A 456 -91.39 46.40 -42.44
C ILE A 456 -92.62 47.29 -42.24
N ASP A 457 -93.26 47.65 -43.35
CA ASP A 457 -94.46 48.49 -43.38
C ASP A 457 -95.73 47.64 -43.25
N LEU A 458 -96.64 48.00 -42.32
CA LEU A 458 -97.86 47.23 -42.03
C LEU A 458 -98.83 47.19 -43.22
N ILE A 459 -98.78 48.17 -44.12
CA ILE A 459 -99.80 48.34 -45.17
C ILE A 459 -99.45 47.52 -46.43
N ILE A 460 -98.17 47.22 -46.67
CA ILE A 460 -97.72 46.57 -47.92
C ILE A 460 -96.96 45.25 -47.66
N LEU A 461 -96.70 44.87 -46.39
CA LEU A 461 -95.87 43.70 -46.03
C LEU A 461 -94.55 43.66 -46.84
N LYS A 462 -94.02 44.84 -47.16
CA LYS A 462 -92.85 45.03 -48.01
C LYS A 462 -91.76 45.66 -47.17
N SER A 463 -90.60 45.02 -47.13
CA SER A 463 -89.44 45.56 -46.44
C SER A 463 -88.94 46.79 -47.18
N MET A 464 -88.92 47.94 -46.51
CA MET A 464 -88.28 49.14 -47.04
C MET A 464 -87.17 49.52 -46.08
N VAL A 465 -85.93 49.43 -46.57
CA VAL A 465 -84.68 49.81 -45.90
C VAL A 465 -84.08 48.75 -44.97
N GLN A 466 -82.83 48.39 -45.28
CA GLN A 466 -81.97 47.51 -44.51
C GLN A 466 -80.95 48.38 -43.77
N PHE A 467 -80.95 48.33 -42.45
CA PHE A 467 -79.99 49.02 -41.60
C PHE A 467 -79.01 48.00 -41.03
N MET A 468 -77.75 48.15 -41.42
CA MET A 468 -76.67 47.33 -40.89
C MET A 468 -76.20 47.93 -39.57
N VAL A 469 -76.48 47.25 -38.46
CA VAL A 469 -75.94 47.64 -37.15
C VAL A 469 -74.55 47.03 -37.03
N GLN A 470 -73.52 47.78 -37.45
CA GLN A 470 -72.15 47.46 -37.08
C GLN A 470 -71.87 48.01 -35.67
N THR A 471 -71.82 47.14 -34.67
CA THR A 471 -71.20 47.45 -33.39
C THR A 471 -69.68 47.40 -33.53
N VAL A 472 -69.09 48.45 -34.11
CA VAL A 472 -67.68 48.78 -33.89
C VAL A 472 -67.61 50.25 -33.49
N SER A 473 -67.28 50.45 -32.23
CA SER A 473 -66.89 51.70 -31.57
C SER A 473 -66.32 52.75 -32.52
N TYR A 474 -66.93 53.94 -32.64
CA TYR A 474 -66.17 55.18 -32.85
C TYR A 474 -66.93 56.43 -32.39
N GLN A 475 -66.18 57.27 -31.67
CA GLN A 475 -66.57 58.47 -30.94
C GLN A 475 -66.67 59.69 -31.87
N GLY A 476 -67.55 60.66 -31.54
CA GLY A 476 -67.33 62.06 -31.93
C GLY A 476 -68.47 62.78 -32.66
N ALA A 477 -69.16 63.64 -31.91
CA ALA A 477 -69.56 65.00 -32.31
C ALA A 477 -70.51 65.24 -33.52
N LYS A 478 -71.44 64.33 -33.84
CA LYS A 478 -72.70 64.70 -34.54
C LYS A 478 -73.96 64.09 -33.89
N LYS A 479 -73.91 63.85 -32.58
CA LYS A 479 -75.03 63.32 -31.77
C LYS A 479 -76.15 64.34 -31.47
N LYS A 480 -76.15 65.56 -32.02
CA LYS A 480 -77.05 66.65 -31.56
C LYS A 480 -78.30 66.95 -32.41
N SER A 481 -78.56 66.28 -33.53
CA SER A 481 -79.80 66.50 -34.30
C SER A 481 -80.73 65.29 -34.47
N LEU A 482 -80.35 64.10 -33.99
CA LEU A 482 -81.18 62.88 -34.10
C LEU A 482 -81.49 62.20 -32.76
N LEU A 483 -81.12 62.81 -31.63
CA LEU A 483 -81.45 62.35 -30.27
C LEU A 483 -82.55 63.19 -29.61
N ARG A 484 -83.63 63.50 -30.32
CA ARG A 484 -84.91 63.91 -29.70
C ARG A 484 -85.88 62.73 -29.72
N ARG A 485 -85.58 61.73 -28.91
CA ARG A 485 -86.50 60.87 -28.16
C ARG A 485 -85.65 59.78 -27.52
N SER A 486 -85.57 59.86 -26.21
CA SER A 486 -84.88 58.95 -25.31
C SER A 486 -85.24 57.49 -25.60
N TRP A 487 -84.26 56.70 -26.06
CA TRP A 487 -84.27 55.26 -25.93
C TRP A 487 -83.65 54.90 -24.56
N PRO A 488 -84.31 54.12 -23.69
CA PRO A 488 -83.67 53.49 -22.54
C PRO A 488 -82.70 52.38 -22.99
N PRO A 489 -81.69 52.02 -22.18
CA PRO A 489 -80.63 51.10 -22.57
C PRO A 489 -81.15 49.66 -22.47
N LEU A 490 -81.38 49.02 -23.61
CA LEU A 490 -81.60 47.58 -23.72
C LEU A 490 -80.58 47.00 -24.70
N PHE A 491 -79.33 46.96 -24.26
CA PHE A 491 -78.28 46.14 -24.87
C PHE A 491 -77.34 45.65 -23.77
N VAL A 492 -77.87 44.74 -22.96
CA VAL A 492 -77.10 43.67 -22.34
C VAL A 492 -78.01 42.45 -22.48
N ILE A 493 -77.45 41.32 -22.91
CA ILE A 493 -78.10 40.04 -23.20
C ILE A 493 -78.50 39.86 -24.68
N ILE A 494 -77.49 39.69 -25.54
CA ILE A 494 -77.42 38.63 -26.57
C ILE A 494 -76.00 38.08 -26.58
#